data_AF-A0A850WRI3-F1
#
_entry.id   AF-A0A850WRI3-F1
#
_cell.length_a   1.000
_cell.length_b   1.000
_cell.length_c   1.000
_cell.angle_alpha   90.00
_cell.angle_beta   90.00
_cell.angle_gamma   90.00
#
_symmetry.space_group_name_H-M   'P 1'
#
loop_
_entity.id
_entity.type
_entity.pdbx_description
1 polymer ?
#
loop_
_entity_poly.entity_id
_entity_poly.type
_entity_poly.pdbx_seq_one_letter_code
_entity_poly.pdbx_strand_id
1 'polypeptide(L)' 'MSIPFANNTLRLPDGFETLLEGLALEVLRAQPTDVVAFAAQHFQMLLENRE' A
#
# COMPACT_ATOMS: atom_id res chain seq x y z
N MET A 1 -6.16 20.17 18.45
CA MET A 1 -4.94 20.33 19.27
C MET A 1 -3.78 19.78 18.44
N SER A 2 -3.00 20.64 17.80
CA SER A 2 -1.81 20.22 17.02
C SER A 2 -0.58 20.32 17.90
N ILE A 3 0.11 19.21 18.13
CA ILE A 3 1.38 19.19 18.84
C ILE A 3 2.49 19.64 17.88
N PRO A 4 3.20 20.75 18.14
CA PRO A 4 4.40 21.11 17.39
C PRO A 4 5.57 20.25 17.90
N PHE A 5 6.63 20.09 17.12
CA PHE A 5 7.90 19.39 17.46
C PHE A 5 8.11 17.93 17.02
N ALA A 6 7.37 17.41 16.04
CA ALA A 6 7.92 16.33 15.23
C ALA A 6 8.66 16.96 14.03
N ASN A 7 9.99 16.88 14.00
CA ASN A 7 10.77 17.07 12.77
C ASN A 7 10.39 15.94 11.79
N ASN A 8 9.21 16.01 11.18
CA ASN A 8 8.73 14.97 10.29
C ASN A 8 9.20 15.29 8.87
N THR A 9 10.49 15.09 8.60
CA THR A 9 11.03 15.07 7.22
C THR A 9 10.43 13.94 6.39
N LEU A 10 9.79 12.97 7.04
CA LEU A 10 9.02 11.92 6.41
C LEU A 10 7.69 12.49 5.92
N ARG A 11 7.63 12.79 4.62
CA ARG A 11 6.38 13.05 3.90
C ARG A 11 5.92 11.76 3.25
N LEU A 12 4.61 11.56 3.25
CA LEU A 12 4.01 10.46 2.50
C LEU A 12 4.22 10.75 0.99
N PRO A 13 4.74 9.80 0.21
CA PRO A 13 4.84 9.98 -1.24
C PRO A 13 3.45 10.11 -1.87
N ASP A 14 3.36 10.91 -2.93
CA ASP A 14 2.12 11.03 -3.70
C ASP A 14 1.69 9.67 -4.25
N GLY A 15 0.39 9.36 -4.13
CA GLY A 15 -0.20 8.10 -4.60
C GLY A 15 0.04 6.89 -3.69
N PHE A 16 0.78 7.03 -2.59
CA PHE A 16 1.00 5.92 -1.66
C PHE A 16 -0.31 5.44 -1.00
N GLU A 17 -1.20 6.36 -0.63
CA GLU A 17 -2.52 6.02 -0.06
C GLU A 17 -3.36 5.21 -1.05
N THR A 18 -3.43 5.64 -2.31
CA THR A 18 -4.15 4.94 -3.38
C THR A 18 -3.59 3.53 -3.62
N LEU A 19 -2.26 3.37 -3.54
CA LEU A 19 -1.61 2.08 -3.69
C LEU A 19 -1.99 1.11 -2.56
N LEU A 20 -2.03 1.59 -1.31
CA LEU A 20 -2.48 0.79 -0.16
C LEU A 20 -3.97 0.48 -0.21
N GLU A 21 -4.80 1.43 -0.64
CA GLU A 21 -6.23 1.23 -0.81
C GLU A 21 -6.52 0.15 -1.86
N GLY A 22 -5.81 0.17 -2.99
CA GLY A 22 -5.90 -0.87 -4.02
C GLY A 22 -5.58 -2.27 -3.48
N LEU A 23 -4.47 -2.41 -2.74
CA LEU A 23 -4.11 -3.67 -2.09
C LEU A 23 -5.19 -4.11 -1.10
N ALA A 24 -5.69 -3.21 -0.26
CA ALA A 24 -6.69 -3.53 0.76
C ALA A 24 -7.99 -4.06 0.13
N LEU A 25 -8.44 -3.44 -0.96
CA LEU A 25 -9.61 -3.89 -1.71
C LEU A 25 -9.40 -5.30 -2.31
N GLU A 26 -8.22 -5.59 -2.85
CA GLU A 26 -7.91 -6.91 -3.41
C GLU A 26 -7.81 -7.99 -2.34
N VAL A 27 -7.28 -7.67 -1.15
CA VAL A 27 -7.27 -8.59 0.00
C VAL A 27 -8.70 -8.91 0.43
N LEU A 28 -9.58 -7.90 0.54
CA LEU A 28 -10.99 -8.11 0.89
C LEU A 28 -11.75 -8.94 -0.15
N ARG A 29 -11.36 -8.85 -1.43
CA ARG A 29 -11.96 -9.65 -2.52
C ARG A 29 -11.49 -11.10 -2.51
N ALA A 30 -10.18 -11.31 -2.36
CA ALA A 30 -9.57 -12.64 -2.44
C ALA A 30 -9.64 -13.42 -1.12
N GLN A 31 -9.83 -12.74 0.02
CA GLN A 31 -9.83 -13.31 1.36
C GLN A 31 -8.66 -14.30 1.61
N PRO A 32 -7.41 -13.92 1.29
CA PRO A 32 -6.28 -14.83 1.35
C PRO A 32 -5.94 -15.20 2.80
N THR A 33 -5.47 -16.44 3.01
CA THR A 33 -4.98 -16.87 4.32
C THR A 33 -3.62 -16.23 4.66
N ASP A 34 -2.78 -15.99 3.65
CA ASP A 34 -1.50 -15.29 3.79
C ASP A 34 -1.55 -13.95 3.04
N VAL A 35 -1.80 -12.89 3.80
CA VAL A 35 -1.90 -11.52 3.27
C VAL A 35 -0.54 -11.00 2.79
N VAL A 36 0.56 -11.41 3.42
CA VAL A 36 1.90 -10.89 3.07
C VAL A 36 2.34 -11.47 1.74
N ALA A 37 2.18 -12.78 1.56
CA ALA A 37 2.47 -13.44 0.28
C ALA A 37 1.59 -12.89 -0.84
N PHE A 38 0.28 -12.71 -0.58
CA PHE A 38 -0.65 -12.11 -1.54
C PHE A 38 -0.23 -10.69 -1.95
N ALA A 39 0.14 -9.84 -0.99
CA ALA A 39 0.57 -8.48 -1.27
C ALA A 39 1.83 -8.44 -2.14
N ALA A 40 2.81 -9.30 -1.87
CA ALA A 40 4.03 -9.40 -2.68
C ALA A 40 3.70 -9.79 -4.13
N GLN A 41 2.82 -10.78 -4.32
CA GLN A 41 2.37 -11.19 -5.66
C GLN A 41 1.57 -10.09 -6.36
N HIS A 42 0.70 -9.38 -5.65
CA HIS A 42 -0.08 -8.28 -6.19
C HIS A 42 0.82 -7.15 -6.70
N PHE A 43 1.81 -6.73 -5.92
CA PHE A 43 2.75 -5.69 -6.36
C PHE A 43 3.67 -6.16 -7.50
N GLN A 44 4.05 -7.44 -7.52
CA GLN A 44 4.80 -8.02 -8.64
C GLN A 44 3.99 -7.92 -9.95
N MET A 45 2.71 -8.32 -9.91
CA MET A 45 1.81 -8.22 -11.07
C MET A 45 1.63 -6.77 -11.55
N LEU A 46 1.47 -5.82 -10.62
CA LEU A 46 1.37 -4.40 -10.97
C LEU A 46 2.65 -3.86 -11.63
N LEU A 47 3.82 -4.36 -11.22
CA LEU A 47 5.10 -3.99 -11.82
C LEU A 47 5.23 -4.54 -13.23
N GLU A 48 4.88 -5.82 -13.43
CA GLU A 48 4.90 -6.50 -14.74
C GLU A 48 3.92 -5.85 -15.72
N ASN A 49 2.73 -5.46 -15.27
CA ASN A 49 1.73 -4.77 -16.11
C ASN A 49 2.11 -3.33 -16.48
N ARG A 50 3.17 -2.78 -15.86
CA ARG A 50 3.65 -1.42 -16.13
C ARG A 50 4.69 -1.38 -17.25
N GLU A 51 5.30 -2.52 -17.58
CA GLU A 51 6.21 -2.72 -18.72
C GLU A 51 5.44 -3.12 -19.98
#